data_AF-A0A7J4LH33-F1
#
_entry.id   AF-A0A7J4LH33-F1
#
_cell.length_a   1.000
_cell.length_b   1.000
_cell.length_c   1.000
_cell.angle_alpha   90.00
_cell.angle_beta   90.00
_cell.angle_gamma   90.00
#
_symmetry.space_group_name_H-M   'P 1'
#
loop_
_entity.id
_entity.type
_entity.pdbx_description
1 polymer ?
#
loop_
_entity_poly.entity_id
_entity_poly.type
_entity_poly.pdbx_seq_one_letter_code
_entity_poly.pdbx_strand_id
1 'polypeptide(L)'
;MKKLVLIPVFIFILALIIPIAEAKQYHVKLLAVKESPAGTEGSTADLYLEIKPGNGRVYLETFPLTKVDTQISTRFARDVACDYLNVDCNNNDFFYTISADSSIIGGPSAGAAIAALTVIALKDITLDEEIAVTGTINSGGLIGPIGGIKEKVQAAKDIKLKKVLIPSGERFVKQEENTTENKTIDIVEYGKSIGIEVVEAASLDDVLFHFTGKQIKKNFENIAIDDLYVDTMNELSSGLCNRSIYLREIVVSMEHNPSINESNISLNSADDLIKKGAFAYNNSMYYAAGSYCFGANVRLGYIYLLRQNLSEKRLAEITDTLNSSIQNMDRELENLDIRTINDLESYMAVKERILEAEDLLSKSRESENIHERLSRIAFASERINSAVAWLKFLDNRGKQFNFNNELLEDSCRKKLAEVEEYFQYVSSQLPLPLTNIKNDIDSAYKDIKNKNFAMCLYKASKSKSEITTLQSTLTLDVSQIDNFIQKKLD
;
A
#
# COMPACT_ATOMS: atom_id res chain seq x y z
N MET A 1 56.05 41.71 21.86
CA MET A 1 54.97 41.83 20.83
C MET A 1 54.96 40.69 19.79
N LYS A 2 55.52 39.49 20.04
CA LYS A 2 55.56 38.39 19.03
C LYS A 2 54.47 37.31 19.18
N LYS A 3 53.63 37.35 20.24
CA LYS A 3 52.60 36.33 20.48
C LYS A 3 51.21 36.67 19.92
N LEU A 4 50.98 37.89 19.43
CA LEU A 4 49.65 38.31 18.95
C LEU A 4 49.37 38.00 17.47
N VAL A 5 50.39 37.64 16.68
CA VAL A 5 50.25 37.38 15.23
C VAL A 5 50.02 35.90 14.90
N LEU A 6 50.30 34.97 15.84
CA LEU A 6 50.09 33.54 15.59
C LEU A 6 48.62 33.11 15.62
N ILE A 7 47.78 33.78 16.41
CA ILE A 7 46.36 33.43 16.57
C ILE A 7 45.56 33.63 15.27
N PRO A 8 45.66 34.77 14.55
CA PRO A 8 44.92 34.93 13.30
C PRO A 8 45.42 34.00 12.19
N VAL A 9 46.72 33.68 12.15
CA VAL A 9 47.29 32.72 11.18
C VAL A 9 46.81 31.30 11.46
N PHE A 10 46.71 30.91 12.73
CA PHE A 10 46.19 29.59 13.12
C PHE A 10 44.69 29.44 12.82
N ILE A 11 43.89 30.50 13.03
CA ILE A 11 42.46 30.52 12.65
C ILE A 11 42.30 30.48 11.13
N PHE A 12 43.15 31.16 10.37
CA PHE A 12 43.13 31.13 8.90
C PHE A 12 43.51 29.76 8.34
N ILE A 13 44.48 29.07 8.97
CA ILE A 13 44.85 27.69 8.62
C ILE A 13 43.73 26.71 9.02
N LEU A 14 43.06 26.89 10.16
CA LEU A 14 41.89 26.08 10.54
C LEU A 14 40.71 26.26 9.58
N ALA A 15 40.49 27.47 9.06
CA ALA A 15 39.47 27.76 8.07
C ALA A 15 39.78 27.14 6.68
N LEU A 16 41.06 26.92 6.36
CA LEU A 16 41.50 26.20 5.16
C LEU A 16 41.37 24.67 5.27
N ILE A 17 41.13 24.13 6.47
CA ILE A 17 40.93 22.69 6.72
C ILE A 17 39.42 22.36 6.83
N ILE A 18 38.52 23.31 6.53
CA ILE A 18 37.11 22.95 6.35
C ILE A 18 37.08 21.98 5.16
N PRO A 19 36.71 20.70 5.35
CA PRO A 19 36.54 19.82 4.23
C PRO A 19 35.45 20.46 3.37
N ILE A 20 35.83 20.88 2.16
CA ILE A 20 34.87 21.20 1.11
C ILE A 20 34.25 19.84 0.81
N ALA A 21 33.17 19.52 1.53
CA ALA A 21 32.34 18.38 1.22
C ALA A 21 31.65 18.70 -0.10
N GLU A 22 32.32 18.40 -1.22
CA GLU A 22 31.64 18.30 -2.50
C GLU A 22 30.54 17.24 -2.31
N ALA A 23 29.29 17.68 -2.45
CA ALA A 23 28.18 16.75 -2.47
C ALA A 23 28.37 15.86 -3.70
N LYS A 24 28.64 14.57 -3.48
CA LYS A 24 28.79 13.61 -4.56
C LYS A 24 27.48 13.53 -5.34
N GLN A 25 27.57 13.78 -6.64
CA GLN A 25 26.44 13.75 -7.55
C GLN A 25 26.42 12.41 -8.29
N TYR A 26 25.23 11.83 -8.41
CA TYR A 26 24.99 10.58 -9.14
C TYR A 26 24.16 10.87 -10.37
N HIS A 27 24.39 10.13 -11.45
CA HIS A 27 23.76 10.37 -12.74
C HIS A 27 23.26 9.07 -13.38
N VAL A 28 22.13 9.14 -14.09
CA VAL A 28 21.68 8.07 -15.00
C VAL A 28 20.89 8.66 -16.17
N LYS A 29 20.92 7.98 -17.32
CA LYS A 29 20.06 8.30 -18.46
C LYS A 29 18.64 7.77 -18.27
N LEU A 30 17.66 8.64 -18.51
CA LEU A 30 16.25 8.31 -18.60
C LEU A 30 15.81 8.18 -20.05
N LEU A 31 14.87 7.27 -20.30
CA LEU A 31 14.24 7.07 -21.59
C LEU A 31 12.77 7.51 -21.53
N ALA A 32 12.39 8.38 -22.45
CA ALA A 32 11.07 8.97 -22.53
C ALA A 32 10.51 8.87 -23.95
N VAL A 33 9.26 9.30 -24.10
CA VAL A 33 8.63 9.50 -25.39
C VAL A 33 8.12 10.93 -25.48
N LYS A 34 8.14 11.48 -26.69
CA LYS A 34 7.53 12.76 -27.04
C LYS A 34 6.45 12.54 -28.09
N GLU A 35 5.36 13.29 -27.98
CA GLU A 35 4.34 13.33 -29.03
C GLU A 35 4.77 14.30 -30.12
N SER A 36 4.81 13.84 -31.37
CA SER A 36 5.05 14.66 -32.56
C SER A 36 3.86 14.55 -33.52
N PRO A 37 3.68 15.51 -34.46
CA PRO A 37 2.64 15.40 -35.49
C PRO A 37 2.77 14.14 -36.37
N ALA A 38 3.96 13.51 -36.40
CA ALA A 38 4.25 12.30 -37.14
C ALA A 38 4.03 11.01 -36.32
N GLY A 39 3.68 11.12 -35.04
CA GLY A 39 3.47 10.00 -34.13
C GLY A 39 4.29 10.13 -32.84
N THR A 40 4.44 9.02 -32.12
CA THR A 40 5.27 8.95 -30.92
C THR A 40 6.73 8.75 -31.30
N GLU A 41 7.63 9.60 -30.79
CA GLU A 41 9.07 9.50 -30.99
C GLU A 41 9.79 9.29 -29.65
N GLY A 42 10.90 8.58 -29.65
CA GLY A 42 11.73 8.41 -28.48
C GLY A 42 12.48 9.70 -28.11
N SER A 43 12.73 9.90 -26.82
CA SER A 43 13.58 10.97 -26.29
C SER A 43 14.37 10.49 -25.08
N THR A 44 15.39 11.27 -24.70
CA THR A 44 16.24 10.98 -23.54
C THR A 44 16.24 12.16 -22.59
N ALA A 45 16.45 11.88 -21.31
CA ALA A 45 16.72 12.88 -20.29
C ALA A 45 17.87 12.44 -19.40
N ASP A 46 18.51 13.40 -18.75
CA ASP A 46 19.51 13.20 -17.71
C ASP A 46 18.85 13.35 -16.35
N LEU A 47 19.06 12.36 -15.47
CA LEU A 47 18.68 12.43 -14.06
C LEU A 47 19.93 12.54 -13.21
N TYR A 48 19.99 13.59 -12.40
CA TYR A 48 21.01 13.76 -11.37
C TYR A 48 20.38 13.64 -9.98
N LEU A 49 21.15 13.13 -9.02
CA LEU A 49 20.79 13.07 -7.61
C LEU A 49 21.94 13.53 -6.72
N GLU A 50 21.64 14.46 -5.82
CA GLU A 50 22.46 14.80 -4.66
C GLU A 50 21.69 14.52 -3.37
N ILE A 51 22.37 13.94 -2.37
CA ILE A 51 21.80 13.68 -1.04
C ILE A 51 22.58 14.52 -0.02
N LYS A 52 21.86 15.26 0.82
CA LYS A 52 22.44 16.11 1.87
C LYS A 52 21.74 15.84 3.20
N PRO A 53 22.41 15.98 4.36
CA PRO A 53 21.74 15.94 5.65
C PRO A 53 20.59 16.95 5.70
N GLY A 54 19.42 16.53 6.17
CA GLY A 54 18.18 17.27 6.02
C GLY A 54 17.02 16.71 6.82
N ASN A 55 15.80 16.99 6.37
CA ASN A 55 14.55 16.63 7.06
C ASN A 55 13.64 15.75 6.18
N GLY A 56 14.23 14.92 5.31
CA GLY A 56 13.46 13.96 4.50
C GLY A 56 12.80 14.58 3.27
N ARG A 57 13.19 15.80 2.86
CA ARG A 57 12.53 16.53 1.79
C ARG A 57 12.99 16.04 0.42
N VAL A 58 12.10 16.10 -0.55
CA VAL A 58 12.38 15.80 -1.95
C VAL A 58 12.25 17.09 -2.75
N TYR A 59 13.34 17.50 -3.39
CA TYR A 59 13.40 18.60 -4.32
C TYR A 59 13.52 18.03 -5.72
N LEU A 60 12.69 18.53 -6.64
CA LEU A 60 12.74 18.17 -8.04
C LEU A 60 12.89 19.45 -8.87
N GLU A 61 14.05 19.61 -9.47
CA GLU A 61 14.33 20.64 -10.46
C GLU A 61 14.24 20.02 -11.86
N THR A 62 13.58 20.71 -12.79
CA THR A 62 13.39 20.17 -14.14
C THR A 62 13.59 21.23 -15.22
N PHE A 63 14.25 20.84 -16.29
CA PHE A 63 14.35 21.63 -17.52
C PHE A 63 14.11 20.71 -18.73
N PRO A 64 13.03 20.89 -19.52
CA PRO A 64 11.94 21.87 -19.39
C PRO A 64 11.00 21.57 -18.20
N LEU A 65 9.84 22.25 -18.16
CA LEU A 65 8.78 21.94 -17.21
C LEU A 65 8.27 20.49 -17.33
N THR A 66 7.85 19.91 -16.21
CA THR A 66 7.27 18.56 -16.16
C THR A 66 5.82 18.55 -15.70
N LYS A 67 5.13 17.46 -16.00
CA LYS A 67 3.80 17.18 -15.45
C LYS A 67 3.88 16.77 -13.97
N VAL A 68 2.75 16.89 -13.26
CA VAL A 68 2.64 16.61 -11.81
C VAL A 68 2.96 15.14 -11.48
N ASP A 69 2.66 14.23 -12.40
CA ASP A 69 2.96 12.79 -12.29
C ASP A 69 4.46 12.48 -12.09
N THR A 70 5.35 13.29 -12.66
CA THR A 70 6.81 13.14 -12.54
C THR A 70 7.26 13.48 -11.12
N GLN A 71 6.67 14.52 -10.52
CA GLN A 71 6.95 14.90 -9.14
C GLN A 71 6.47 13.82 -8.16
N ILE A 72 5.26 13.29 -8.37
CA ILE A 72 4.72 12.19 -7.56
C ILE A 72 5.58 10.94 -7.71
N SER A 73 5.94 10.57 -8.95
CA SER A 73 6.78 9.41 -9.23
C SER A 73 8.15 9.51 -8.57
N THR A 74 8.72 10.72 -8.47
CA THR A 74 10.03 10.94 -7.84
C THR A 74 9.96 10.72 -6.34
N ARG A 75 8.95 11.27 -5.67
CA ARG A 75 8.73 11.10 -4.22
C ARG A 75 8.46 9.64 -3.88
N PHE A 76 7.59 8.99 -4.66
CA PHE A 76 7.28 7.57 -4.51
C PHE A 76 8.53 6.69 -4.70
N ALA A 77 9.30 6.90 -5.76
CA ALA A 77 10.50 6.11 -6.03
C ALA A 77 11.60 6.28 -4.97
N ARG A 78 11.71 7.49 -4.39
CA ARG A 78 12.57 7.75 -3.21
C ARG A 78 12.12 6.89 -2.03
N ASP A 79 10.83 6.89 -1.70
CA ASP A 79 10.29 6.11 -0.58
C ASP A 79 10.55 4.61 -0.79
N VAL A 80 10.31 4.09 -2.00
CA VAL A 80 10.61 2.68 -2.35
C VAL A 80 12.09 2.36 -2.16
N ALA A 81 13.01 3.26 -2.53
CA ALA A 81 14.44 3.05 -2.35
C ALA A 81 14.85 3.00 -0.86
N CYS A 82 14.23 3.85 -0.03
CA CYS A 82 14.46 3.89 1.42
C CYS A 82 13.94 2.63 2.10
N ASP A 83 12.72 2.20 1.75
CA ASP A 83 12.11 0.97 2.24
C ASP A 83 12.92 -0.26 1.78
N TYR A 84 13.37 -0.30 0.53
CA TYR A 84 14.21 -1.36 -0.03
C TYR A 84 15.50 -1.57 0.78
N LEU A 85 16.09 -0.49 1.29
CA LEU A 85 17.31 -0.53 2.10
C LEU A 85 17.05 -0.67 3.61
N ASN A 86 15.79 -0.57 4.05
CA ASN A 86 15.40 -0.46 5.45
C ASN A 86 16.17 0.67 6.17
N VAL A 87 16.23 1.86 5.57
CA VAL A 87 16.92 3.03 6.12
C VAL A 87 15.96 4.19 6.35
N ASP A 88 16.14 4.88 7.48
CA ASP A 88 15.40 6.11 7.76
C ASP A 88 15.94 7.29 6.93
N CYS A 89 15.23 7.58 5.85
CA CYS A 89 15.54 8.71 4.97
C CYS A 89 15.08 10.07 5.49
N ASN A 90 14.42 10.15 6.66
CA ASN A 90 13.95 11.42 7.22
C ASN A 90 15.08 12.35 7.65
N ASN A 91 16.32 11.86 7.76
CA ASN A 91 17.49 12.66 8.11
C ASN A 91 18.26 13.19 6.88
N ASN A 92 17.75 12.97 5.67
CA ASN A 92 18.39 13.40 4.43
C ASN A 92 17.40 14.10 3.49
N ASP A 93 17.82 15.19 2.87
CA ASP A 93 17.13 15.82 1.76
C ASP A 93 17.71 15.32 0.42
N PHE A 94 16.81 15.09 -0.54
CA PHE A 94 17.12 14.52 -1.86
C PHE A 94 16.86 15.57 -2.94
N PHE A 95 17.89 15.89 -3.71
CA PHE A 95 17.83 16.89 -4.79
C PHE A 95 17.95 16.17 -6.12
N TYR A 96 16.80 16.00 -6.78
CA TYR A 96 16.71 15.42 -8.12
C TYR A 96 16.70 16.54 -9.16
N THR A 97 17.52 16.40 -10.19
CA THR A 97 17.52 17.32 -11.35
C THR A 97 17.29 16.52 -12.61
N ILE A 98 16.23 16.85 -13.36
CA ILE A 98 15.92 16.23 -14.66
C ILE A 98 16.14 17.25 -15.78
N SER A 99 17.02 16.94 -16.73
CA SER A 99 17.27 17.77 -17.91
C SER A 99 16.98 17.00 -19.19
N ALA A 100 16.16 17.54 -20.10
CA ALA A 100 15.91 16.95 -21.41
C ALA A 100 15.84 17.99 -22.51
N ASP A 101 16.10 17.54 -23.75
CA ASP A 101 15.98 18.37 -24.95
C ASP A 101 14.55 18.38 -25.55
N SER A 102 13.59 17.74 -24.89
CA SER A 102 12.18 17.71 -25.28
C SER A 102 11.40 18.91 -24.70
N SER A 103 10.14 19.13 -25.13
CA SER A 103 9.34 20.30 -24.73
C SER A 103 8.65 20.18 -23.37
N ILE A 104 8.12 19.01 -22.99
CA ILE A 104 7.56 18.70 -21.66
C ILE A 104 7.78 17.21 -21.36
N ILE A 105 8.32 16.88 -20.18
CA ILE A 105 8.46 15.50 -19.71
C ILE A 105 7.30 15.17 -18.77
N GLY A 106 6.78 13.95 -18.87
CA GLY A 106 5.71 13.46 -17.99
C GLY A 106 5.75 11.95 -17.84
N GLY A 107 4.91 11.48 -16.93
CA GLY A 107 4.63 10.07 -16.73
C GLY A 107 5.50 9.40 -15.66
N PRO A 108 5.01 8.29 -15.09
CA PRO A 108 5.68 7.56 -14.01
C PRO A 108 6.85 6.66 -14.47
N SER A 109 7.16 6.65 -15.78
CA SER A 109 8.06 5.65 -16.39
C SER A 109 9.55 5.76 -16.02
N ALA A 110 9.92 6.79 -15.26
CA ALA A 110 11.25 6.96 -14.68
C ALA A 110 11.38 6.37 -13.27
N GLY A 111 10.29 5.85 -12.69
CA GLY A 111 10.24 5.38 -11.30
C GLY A 111 11.32 4.36 -10.96
N ALA A 112 11.53 3.35 -11.81
CA ALA A 112 12.57 2.34 -11.59
C ALA A 112 13.99 2.94 -11.61
N ALA A 113 14.26 3.89 -12.52
CA ALA A 113 15.55 4.56 -12.63
C ALA A 113 15.82 5.45 -11.40
N ILE A 114 14.82 6.21 -10.96
CA ILE A 114 14.92 7.07 -9.77
C ILE A 114 15.17 6.22 -8.52
N ALA A 115 14.43 5.12 -8.34
CA ALA A 115 14.61 4.22 -7.20
C ALA A 115 16.02 3.62 -7.18
N ALA A 116 16.49 3.11 -8.33
CA ALA A 116 17.82 2.53 -8.45
C ALA A 116 18.93 3.55 -8.18
N LEU A 117 18.85 4.74 -8.78
CA LEU A 117 19.82 5.82 -8.54
C LEU A 117 19.85 6.23 -7.07
N THR A 118 18.70 6.25 -6.41
CA THR A 118 18.58 6.58 -4.98
C THR A 118 19.25 5.52 -4.10
N VAL A 119 19.03 4.23 -4.36
CA VAL A 119 19.72 3.14 -3.65
C VAL A 119 21.23 3.23 -3.87
N ILE A 120 21.67 3.45 -5.11
CA ILE A 120 23.08 3.59 -5.48
C ILE A 120 23.72 4.76 -4.73
N ALA A 121 23.05 5.91 -4.66
CA ALA A 121 23.53 7.09 -3.97
C ALA A 121 23.61 6.89 -2.45
N LEU A 122 22.59 6.28 -1.84
CA LEU A 122 22.57 5.96 -0.40
C LEU A 122 23.64 4.94 0.00
N LYS A 123 24.01 4.04 -0.91
CA LYS A 123 25.06 3.02 -0.67
C LYS A 123 26.44 3.44 -1.17
N ASP A 124 26.58 4.61 -1.77
CA ASP A 124 27.82 5.12 -2.33
C ASP A 124 28.45 4.17 -3.38
N ILE A 125 27.62 3.57 -4.24
CA ILE A 125 28.04 2.58 -5.23
C ILE A 125 28.28 3.25 -6.59
N THR A 126 29.23 2.75 -7.38
CA THR A 126 29.42 3.15 -8.78
C THR A 126 28.43 2.40 -9.68
N LEU A 127 27.84 3.09 -10.65
CA LEU A 127 26.95 2.48 -11.65
C LEU A 127 27.56 2.54 -13.06
N ASP A 128 27.08 1.68 -13.95
CA ASP A 128 27.37 1.73 -15.38
C ASP A 128 26.41 2.69 -16.09
N GLU A 129 26.91 3.87 -16.47
CA GLU A 129 26.14 4.92 -17.14
C GLU A 129 25.75 4.58 -18.58
N GLU A 130 26.28 3.48 -19.16
CA GLU A 130 25.91 2.99 -20.49
C GLU A 130 24.70 2.02 -20.45
N ILE A 131 24.09 1.86 -19.28
CA ILE A 131 22.86 1.10 -19.06
C ILE A 131 21.73 2.05 -18.65
N ALA A 132 20.57 1.94 -19.29
CA ALA A 132 19.35 2.64 -18.87
C ALA A 132 18.25 1.65 -18.48
N VAL A 133 17.34 2.09 -17.61
CA VAL A 133 16.12 1.37 -17.26
C VAL A 133 14.91 2.25 -17.54
N THR A 134 13.83 1.65 -18.03
CA THR A 134 12.51 2.30 -18.09
C THR A 134 11.47 1.39 -17.47
N GLY A 135 10.55 1.98 -16.71
CA GLY A 135 9.57 1.23 -15.94
C GLY A 135 8.99 2.08 -14.81
N THR A 136 7.72 1.86 -14.50
CA THR A 136 7.17 2.32 -13.23
C THR A 136 7.76 1.49 -12.09
N ILE A 137 7.57 1.92 -10.85
CA ILE A 137 7.99 1.16 -9.68
C ILE A 137 6.79 1.07 -8.72
N ASN A 138 6.63 -0.06 -8.04
CA ASN A 138 5.62 -0.21 -6.98
C ASN A 138 6.27 -0.31 -5.59
N SER A 139 5.43 -0.32 -4.55
CA SER A 139 5.88 -0.38 -3.15
C SER A 139 6.64 -1.66 -2.79
N GLY A 140 6.54 -2.72 -3.60
CA GLY A 140 7.33 -3.95 -3.45
C GLY A 140 8.67 -3.92 -4.21
N GLY A 141 9.02 -2.81 -4.85
CA GLY A 141 10.21 -2.70 -5.68
C GLY A 141 10.10 -3.43 -7.02
N LEU A 142 8.90 -3.75 -7.49
CA LEU A 142 8.68 -4.40 -8.79
C LEU A 142 8.49 -3.36 -9.90
N ILE A 143 9.03 -3.70 -11.07
CA ILE A 143 9.02 -2.82 -12.23
C ILE A 143 7.74 -3.03 -13.01
N GLY A 144 6.98 -1.96 -13.21
CA GLY A 144 5.69 -1.99 -13.88
C GLY A 144 5.73 -1.49 -15.34
N PRO A 145 4.60 -1.62 -16.04
CA PRO A 145 4.48 -1.49 -17.48
C PRO A 145 4.59 -0.03 -17.92
N ILE A 146 4.98 0.16 -19.17
CA ILE A 146 5.18 1.49 -19.76
C ILE A 146 4.83 1.47 -21.25
N GLY A 147 4.33 2.60 -21.75
CA GLY A 147 4.14 2.81 -23.19
C GLY A 147 5.45 3.17 -23.91
N GLY A 148 5.45 2.93 -25.23
CA GLY A 148 6.48 3.41 -26.14
C GLY A 148 7.85 2.72 -26.01
N ILE A 149 7.86 1.42 -25.74
CA ILE A 149 9.10 0.66 -25.47
C ILE A 149 10.02 0.67 -26.68
N LYS A 150 9.47 0.46 -27.88
CA LYS A 150 10.24 0.45 -29.12
C LYS A 150 10.95 1.80 -29.34
N GLU A 151 10.22 2.89 -29.15
CA GLU A 151 10.70 4.26 -29.30
C GLU A 151 11.80 4.58 -28.28
N LYS A 152 11.63 4.13 -27.03
CA LYS A 152 12.63 4.27 -25.95
C LYS A 152 13.90 3.48 -26.23
N VAL A 153 13.78 2.24 -26.71
CA VAL A 153 14.93 1.41 -27.12
C VAL A 153 15.67 2.05 -28.30
N GLN A 154 14.95 2.64 -29.26
CA GLN A 154 15.57 3.40 -30.34
C GLN A 154 16.33 4.63 -29.81
N ALA A 155 15.73 5.42 -28.93
CA ALA A 155 16.39 6.59 -28.34
C ALA A 155 17.67 6.21 -27.57
N ALA A 156 17.64 5.09 -26.84
CA ALA A 156 18.82 4.54 -26.17
C ALA A 156 19.94 4.19 -27.16
N LYS A 157 19.58 3.62 -28.32
CA LYS A 157 20.53 3.32 -29.39
C LYS A 157 21.15 4.59 -29.98
N ASP A 158 20.34 5.63 -30.19
CA ASP A 158 20.79 6.88 -30.81
C ASP A 158 21.83 7.61 -29.96
N ILE A 159 21.73 7.51 -28.63
CA ILE A 159 22.75 8.01 -27.68
C ILE A 159 23.83 6.98 -27.34
N LYS A 160 23.90 5.86 -28.06
CA LYS A 160 24.92 4.81 -27.96
C LYS A 160 24.99 4.09 -26.60
N LEU A 161 23.87 3.94 -25.90
CA LEU A 161 23.82 3.04 -24.75
C LEU A 161 24.09 1.60 -25.17
N LYS A 162 24.70 0.83 -24.26
CA LYS A 162 24.98 -0.59 -24.47
C LYS A 162 23.75 -1.45 -24.21
N LYS A 163 22.96 -1.07 -23.20
CA LYS A 163 21.90 -1.93 -22.66
C LYS A 163 20.69 -1.12 -22.18
N VAL A 164 19.49 -1.66 -22.45
CA VAL A 164 18.23 -1.16 -21.92
C VAL A 164 17.53 -2.25 -21.11
N LEU A 165 17.14 -1.91 -19.89
CA LEU A 165 16.30 -2.74 -19.04
C LEU A 165 14.84 -2.31 -19.22
N ILE A 166 13.98 -3.25 -19.56
CA ILE A 166 12.53 -3.05 -19.75
C ILE A 166 11.73 -3.89 -18.74
N PRO A 167 10.47 -3.55 -18.46
CA PRO A 167 9.65 -4.34 -17.53
C PRO A 167 9.47 -5.78 -18.01
N SER A 168 9.54 -6.74 -17.10
CA SER A 168 9.27 -8.14 -17.40
C SER A 168 7.83 -8.35 -17.91
N GLY A 169 7.66 -9.12 -18.98
CA GLY A 169 6.37 -9.38 -19.62
C GLY A 169 6.03 -8.42 -20.76
N GLU A 170 6.83 -7.38 -20.97
CA GLU A 170 6.65 -6.36 -22.01
C GLU A 170 7.56 -6.57 -23.24
N ARG A 171 8.17 -7.76 -23.38
CA ARG A 171 8.98 -8.11 -24.55
C ARG A 171 8.22 -8.05 -25.87
N PHE A 172 6.93 -8.38 -25.87
CA PHE A 172 6.11 -8.49 -27.08
C PHE A 172 5.11 -7.34 -27.15
N VAL A 173 5.40 -6.33 -27.96
CA VAL A 173 4.59 -5.11 -28.07
C VAL A 173 3.73 -5.16 -29.33
N LYS A 174 2.44 -4.80 -29.22
CA LYS A 174 1.53 -4.68 -30.37
C LYS A 174 1.87 -3.42 -31.16
N GLN A 175 2.03 -3.55 -32.47
CA GLN A 175 2.24 -2.41 -33.36
C GLN A 175 0.88 -1.81 -33.73
N GLU A 176 0.60 -0.59 -33.26
CA GLU A 176 -0.55 0.19 -33.71
C GLU A 176 -0.27 0.78 -35.10
N GLU A 177 -0.42 -0.03 -36.15
CA GLU A 177 -0.56 0.48 -37.51
C GLU A 177 -2.00 0.33 -37.97
N ASN A 178 -2.50 1.29 -38.78
CA ASN A 178 -3.82 1.30 -39.43
C ASN A 178 -4.04 0.14 -40.44
N THR A 179 -3.41 -1.01 -40.24
CA THR A 179 -3.52 -2.18 -41.11
C THR A 179 -4.23 -3.30 -40.36
N THR A 180 -5.02 -4.09 -41.10
CA THR A 180 -5.85 -5.19 -40.58
C THR A 180 -5.06 -6.38 -40.02
N GLU A 181 -3.74 -6.27 -39.84
CA GLU A 181 -2.87 -7.31 -39.31
C GLU A 181 -2.32 -6.91 -37.94
N ASN A 182 -2.68 -7.65 -36.89
CA ASN A 182 -2.07 -7.55 -35.57
C ASN A 182 -0.62 -8.05 -35.63
N LYS A 183 0.32 -7.15 -35.91
CA LYS A 183 1.76 -7.45 -35.83
C LYS A 183 2.26 -7.21 -34.41
N THR A 184 2.95 -8.20 -33.86
CA THR A 184 3.63 -8.12 -32.57
C THR A 184 5.13 -8.05 -32.80
N ILE A 185 5.79 -7.09 -32.17
CA ILE A 185 7.23 -6.89 -32.25
C ILE A 185 7.88 -7.49 -31.00
N ASP A 186 8.85 -8.37 -31.20
CA ASP A 186 9.76 -8.80 -30.14
C ASP A 186 10.82 -7.70 -29.93
N ILE A 187 10.73 -6.96 -28.83
CA ILE A 187 11.60 -5.84 -28.51
C ILE A 187 13.05 -6.29 -28.27
N VAL A 188 13.25 -7.50 -27.77
CA VAL A 188 14.61 -8.04 -27.54
C VAL A 188 15.30 -8.33 -28.86
N GLU A 189 14.59 -8.93 -29.82
CA GLU A 189 15.11 -9.14 -31.17
C GLU A 189 15.27 -7.83 -31.96
N TYR A 190 14.33 -6.89 -31.77
CA TYR A 190 14.46 -5.55 -32.34
C TYR A 190 15.74 -4.85 -31.84
N GLY A 191 16.00 -4.86 -30.53
CA GLY A 191 17.22 -4.30 -29.94
C GLY A 191 18.47 -4.89 -30.57
N LYS A 192 18.55 -6.22 -30.68
CA LYS A 192 19.65 -6.91 -31.37
C LYS A 192 19.82 -6.43 -32.81
N SER A 193 18.72 -6.27 -33.56
CA SER A 193 18.75 -5.83 -34.95
C SER A 193 19.33 -4.43 -35.15
N ILE A 194 19.14 -3.53 -34.18
CA ILE A 194 19.69 -2.17 -34.20
C ILE A 194 21.01 -2.06 -33.42
N GLY A 195 21.51 -3.16 -32.87
CA GLY A 195 22.78 -3.24 -32.15
C GLY A 195 22.75 -2.58 -30.77
N ILE A 196 21.73 -2.88 -29.97
CA ILE A 196 21.64 -2.59 -28.53
C ILE A 196 21.12 -3.82 -27.77
N GLU A 197 21.65 -4.09 -26.58
CA GLU A 197 21.16 -5.18 -25.74
C GLU A 197 19.87 -4.75 -25.02
N VAL A 198 18.84 -5.60 -25.04
CA VAL A 198 17.61 -5.36 -24.26
C VAL A 198 17.37 -6.55 -23.35
N VAL A 199 17.12 -6.27 -22.07
CA VAL A 199 16.92 -7.28 -21.03
C VAL A 199 15.65 -6.96 -20.25
N GLU A 200 14.86 -7.98 -19.95
CA GLU A 200 13.71 -7.85 -19.05
C GLU A 200 14.17 -7.84 -17.59
N ALA A 201 13.69 -6.86 -16.82
CA ALA A 201 13.91 -6.74 -15.39
C ALA A 201 12.56 -6.75 -14.68
N ALA A 202 12.41 -7.58 -13.66
CA ALA A 202 11.16 -7.70 -12.89
C ALA A 202 11.19 -6.83 -11.62
N SER A 203 12.37 -6.57 -11.08
CA SER A 203 12.55 -5.97 -9.76
C SER A 203 13.68 -4.96 -9.70
N LEU A 204 13.67 -4.15 -8.65
CA LEU A 204 14.75 -3.24 -8.31
C LEU A 204 16.07 -3.99 -8.08
N ASP A 205 16.03 -5.22 -7.57
CA ASP A 205 17.22 -6.08 -7.44
C ASP A 205 17.87 -6.37 -8.79
N ASP A 206 17.07 -6.70 -9.82
CA ASP A 206 17.57 -6.97 -11.17
C ASP A 206 18.27 -5.73 -11.74
N VAL A 207 17.65 -4.55 -11.57
CA VAL A 207 18.19 -3.27 -12.07
C VAL A 207 19.49 -2.94 -11.36
N LEU A 208 19.53 -3.05 -10.04
CA LEU A 208 20.73 -2.77 -9.25
C LEU A 208 21.86 -3.74 -9.60
N PHE A 209 21.56 -5.02 -9.82
CA PHE A 209 22.54 -6.00 -10.27
C PHE A 209 23.10 -5.62 -11.65
N HIS A 210 22.25 -5.25 -12.60
CA HIS A 210 22.70 -4.83 -13.93
C HIS A 210 23.53 -3.53 -13.89
N PHE A 211 23.13 -2.54 -13.11
CA PHE A 211 23.85 -1.27 -12.98
C PHE A 211 25.19 -1.40 -12.25
N THR A 212 25.30 -2.28 -11.26
CA THR A 212 26.44 -2.28 -10.33
C THR A 212 27.29 -3.56 -10.37
N GLY A 213 26.80 -4.63 -10.99
CA GLY A 213 27.39 -5.97 -10.94
C GLY A 213 27.34 -6.63 -9.56
N LYS A 214 26.61 -6.05 -8.59
CA LYS A 214 26.55 -6.50 -7.19
C LYS A 214 25.13 -6.86 -6.79
N GLN A 215 24.99 -7.94 -6.02
CA GLN A 215 23.77 -8.18 -5.26
C GLN A 215 23.80 -7.33 -3.98
N ILE A 216 22.83 -6.43 -3.85
CA ILE A 216 22.67 -5.63 -2.65
C ILE A 216 21.88 -6.47 -1.63
N LYS A 217 22.55 -6.91 -0.57
CA LYS A 217 21.90 -7.69 0.48
C LYS A 217 20.85 -6.84 1.20
N LYS A 218 19.61 -7.32 1.18
CA LYS A 218 18.54 -6.82 2.04
C LYS A 218 18.74 -7.37 3.44
N ASN A 219 18.74 -6.50 4.44
CA ASN A 219 18.70 -6.91 5.83
C ASN A 219 17.23 -7.01 6.25
N PHE A 220 16.59 -8.13 5.94
CA PHE A 220 15.32 -8.45 6.58
C PHE A 220 15.61 -8.97 7.97
N GLU A 221 15.17 -8.24 8.99
CA GLU A 221 15.10 -8.80 10.33
C GLU A 221 13.99 -9.86 10.33
N ASN A 222 14.28 -11.04 10.86
CA ASN A 222 13.23 -12.03 11.09
C ASN A 222 12.24 -11.45 12.09
N ILE A 223 11.05 -11.10 11.61
CA ILE A 223 9.96 -10.61 12.46
C ILE A 223 9.47 -11.79 13.30
N ALA A 224 9.82 -11.80 14.58
CA ALA A 224 9.23 -12.71 15.54
C ALA A 224 7.83 -12.19 15.90
N ILE A 225 6.82 -13.08 15.84
CA ILE A 225 5.50 -12.75 16.36
C ILE A 225 5.59 -12.75 17.88
N ASP A 226 5.10 -11.69 18.50
CA ASP A 226 5.05 -11.55 19.95
C ASP A 226 4.17 -12.65 20.59
N ASP A 227 4.70 -13.38 21.58
CA ASP A 227 4.01 -14.50 22.23
C ASP A 227 2.68 -14.06 22.86
N LEU A 228 2.61 -12.83 23.36
CA LEU A 228 1.44 -12.31 24.02
C LEU A 228 0.35 -11.88 23.02
N TYR A 229 0.73 -11.41 21.84
CA TYR A 229 -0.19 -11.32 20.71
C TYR A 229 -0.77 -12.70 20.37
N VAL A 230 0.07 -13.73 20.30
CA VAL A 230 -0.36 -15.12 20.03
C VAL A 230 -1.36 -15.59 21.09
N ASP A 231 -1.09 -15.38 22.37
CA ASP A 231 -1.98 -15.75 23.48
C ASP A 231 -3.33 -14.99 23.42
N THR A 232 -3.28 -13.69 23.17
CA THR A 232 -4.48 -12.85 23.05
C THR A 232 -5.36 -13.33 21.89
N MET A 233 -4.73 -13.62 20.74
CA MET A 233 -5.42 -14.13 19.55
C MET A 233 -5.96 -15.55 19.75
N ASN A 234 -5.24 -16.39 20.50
CA ASN A 234 -5.72 -17.71 20.87
C ASN A 234 -7.03 -17.62 21.66
N GLU A 235 -7.07 -16.80 22.72
CA GLU A 235 -8.27 -16.62 23.54
C GLU A 235 -9.44 -16.02 22.72
N LEU A 236 -9.16 -15.01 21.90
CA LEU A 236 -10.15 -14.37 21.03
C LEU A 236 -10.74 -15.36 20.03
N SER A 237 -9.87 -16.10 19.33
CA SER A 237 -10.29 -17.06 18.31
C SER A 237 -11.08 -18.22 18.92
N SER A 238 -10.67 -18.72 20.09
CA SER A 238 -11.42 -19.71 20.86
C SER A 238 -12.84 -19.21 21.18
N GLY A 239 -12.98 -17.96 21.63
CA GLY A 239 -14.29 -17.34 21.91
C GLY A 239 -15.20 -17.28 20.68
N LEU A 240 -14.68 -16.83 19.53
CA LEU A 240 -15.43 -16.77 18.27
C LEU A 240 -15.83 -18.17 17.77
N CYS A 241 -14.94 -19.15 17.88
CA CYS A 241 -15.22 -20.51 17.43
C CYS A 241 -16.20 -21.24 18.35
N ASN A 242 -16.12 -21.07 19.67
CA ASN A 242 -17.10 -21.61 20.60
C ASN A 242 -18.50 -21.05 20.34
N ARG A 243 -18.59 -19.74 20.03
CA ARG A 243 -19.85 -19.12 19.60
C ARG A 243 -20.40 -19.75 18.32
N SER A 244 -19.54 -20.10 17.36
CA SER A 244 -19.98 -20.75 16.11
C SER A 244 -20.60 -22.12 16.35
N ILE A 245 -20.01 -22.91 17.25
CA ILE A 245 -20.53 -24.21 17.66
C ILE A 245 -21.88 -24.03 18.35
N TYR A 246 -21.97 -23.10 19.31
CA TYR A 246 -23.21 -22.80 20.05
C TYR A 246 -24.34 -22.33 19.13
N LEU A 247 -24.08 -21.38 18.22
CA LEU A 247 -25.07 -20.90 17.26
C LEU A 247 -25.53 -22.01 16.33
N ARG A 248 -24.62 -22.90 15.92
CA ARG A 248 -24.94 -24.05 15.08
C ARG A 248 -25.88 -25.02 15.79
N GLU A 249 -25.63 -25.33 17.05
CA GLU A 249 -26.50 -26.19 17.87
C GLU A 249 -27.92 -25.62 17.95
N ILE A 250 -28.04 -24.30 18.21
CA ILE A 250 -29.35 -23.62 18.21
C ILE A 250 -30.02 -23.76 16.85
N VAL A 251 -29.34 -23.37 15.78
CA VAL A 251 -29.93 -23.36 14.42
C VAL A 251 -30.40 -24.76 14.02
N VAL A 252 -29.60 -25.80 14.27
CA VAL A 252 -29.94 -27.19 13.95
C VAL A 252 -31.15 -27.68 14.76
N SER A 253 -31.31 -27.22 15.99
CA SER A 253 -32.46 -27.57 16.84
C SER A 253 -33.78 -26.90 16.43
N MET A 254 -33.72 -25.83 15.62
CA MET A 254 -34.92 -25.12 15.15
C MET A 254 -35.55 -25.87 13.97
N GLU A 255 -36.89 -25.97 13.96
CA GLU A 255 -37.63 -26.55 12.84
C GLU A 255 -37.33 -25.81 11.53
N HIS A 256 -36.95 -26.55 10.50
CA HIS A 256 -36.76 -26.00 9.16
C HIS A 256 -38.14 -25.82 8.51
N ASN A 257 -38.50 -24.57 8.20
CA ASN A 257 -39.73 -24.25 7.50
C ASN A 257 -39.47 -24.28 5.98
N PRO A 258 -40.03 -25.25 5.22
CA PRO A 258 -39.76 -25.39 3.78
C PRO A 258 -40.24 -24.21 2.92
N SER A 259 -41.09 -23.34 3.48
CA SER A 259 -41.58 -22.14 2.80
C SER A 259 -40.61 -20.95 2.85
N ILE A 260 -39.57 -21.04 3.67
CA ILE A 260 -38.52 -20.04 3.78
C ILE A 260 -37.38 -20.40 2.82
N ASN A 261 -37.17 -19.56 1.80
CA ASN A 261 -36.12 -19.78 0.83
C ASN A 261 -34.73 -19.53 1.45
N GLU A 262 -34.05 -20.59 1.91
CA GLU A 262 -32.67 -20.55 2.43
C GLU A 262 -31.61 -20.46 1.31
N SER A 263 -32.00 -20.32 0.02
CA SER A 263 -31.12 -20.49 -1.15
C SER A 263 -29.85 -19.63 -1.19
N ASN A 264 -29.81 -18.50 -0.48
CA ASN A 264 -28.68 -17.57 -0.56
C ASN A 264 -27.51 -17.92 0.39
N ILE A 265 -27.75 -18.64 1.48
CA ILE A 265 -26.71 -19.04 2.45
C ILE A 265 -27.09 -20.40 3.04
N SER A 266 -26.36 -21.46 2.69
CA SER A 266 -26.62 -22.81 3.18
C SER A 266 -25.94 -23.07 4.52
N LEU A 267 -26.56 -23.89 5.38
CA LEU A 267 -25.93 -24.41 6.59
C LEU A 267 -24.58 -25.09 6.29
N ASN A 268 -24.47 -25.76 5.14
CA ASN A 268 -23.23 -26.36 4.65
C ASN A 268 -22.10 -25.33 4.50
N SER A 269 -22.40 -24.11 4.06
CA SER A 269 -21.41 -23.05 3.94
C SER A 269 -20.90 -22.56 5.30
N ALA A 270 -21.75 -22.54 6.32
CA ALA A 270 -21.32 -22.24 7.69
C ALA A 270 -20.46 -23.38 8.26
N ASP A 271 -20.85 -24.64 8.01
CA ASP A 271 -20.12 -25.83 8.45
C ASP A 271 -18.72 -25.92 7.82
N ASP A 272 -18.56 -25.54 6.56
CA ASP A 272 -17.25 -25.43 5.90
C ASP A 272 -16.33 -24.42 6.61
N LEU A 273 -16.87 -23.25 6.98
CA LEU A 273 -16.10 -22.26 7.72
C LEU A 273 -15.73 -22.74 9.13
N ILE A 274 -16.63 -23.43 9.83
CA ILE A 274 -16.32 -24.03 11.14
C ILE A 274 -15.16 -25.03 11.02
N LYS A 275 -15.19 -25.90 9.99
CA LYS A 275 -14.11 -26.86 9.73
C LYS A 275 -12.78 -26.16 9.44
N LYS A 276 -12.79 -25.12 8.60
CA LYS A 276 -11.61 -24.30 8.29
C LYS A 276 -11.09 -23.58 9.54
N GLY A 277 -11.99 -23.05 10.38
CA GLY A 277 -11.67 -22.43 11.65
C GLY A 277 -10.99 -23.39 12.62
N ALA A 278 -11.55 -24.59 12.80
CA ALA A 278 -10.97 -25.64 13.65
C ALA A 278 -9.60 -26.11 13.12
N PHE A 279 -9.46 -26.30 11.80
CA PHE A 279 -8.19 -26.62 11.18
C PHE A 279 -7.15 -25.52 11.43
N ALA A 280 -7.50 -24.26 11.20
CA ALA A 280 -6.60 -23.14 11.43
C ALA A 280 -6.17 -23.03 12.90
N TYR A 281 -7.11 -23.19 13.83
CA TYR A 281 -6.86 -23.13 15.26
C TYR A 281 -5.89 -24.23 15.72
N ASN A 282 -6.09 -25.47 15.25
CA ASN A 282 -5.22 -26.62 15.58
C ASN A 282 -3.80 -26.48 15.02
N ASN A 283 -3.60 -25.62 14.03
CA ASN A 283 -2.29 -25.29 13.46
C ASN A 283 -1.74 -23.95 13.99
N SER A 284 -2.27 -23.44 15.12
CA SER A 284 -1.88 -22.17 15.73
C SER A 284 -2.03 -20.93 14.84
N MET A 285 -2.83 -21.02 13.78
CA MET A 285 -3.19 -19.90 12.89
C MET A 285 -4.40 -19.15 13.47
N TYR A 286 -4.24 -18.57 14.67
CA TYR A 286 -5.36 -18.04 15.46
C TYR A 286 -6.14 -16.90 14.77
N TYR A 287 -5.46 -16.00 14.04
CA TYR A 287 -6.14 -14.96 13.27
C TYR A 287 -7.05 -15.55 12.18
N ALA A 288 -6.53 -16.50 11.40
CA ALA A 288 -7.30 -17.19 10.37
C ALA A 288 -8.48 -17.96 10.99
N ALA A 289 -8.25 -18.64 12.13
CA ALA A 289 -9.30 -19.32 12.86
C ALA A 289 -10.43 -18.36 13.28
N GLY A 290 -10.08 -17.24 13.92
CA GLY A 290 -11.04 -16.21 14.31
C GLY A 290 -11.82 -15.66 13.12
N SER A 291 -11.16 -15.43 11.98
CA SER A 291 -11.79 -14.94 10.74
C SER A 291 -12.80 -15.94 10.16
N TYR A 292 -12.44 -17.22 10.08
CA TYR A 292 -13.36 -18.26 9.62
C TYR A 292 -14.56 -18.41 10.56
N CYS A 293 -14.32 -18.43 11.87
CA CYS A 293 -15.38 -18.56 12.88
C CYS A 293 -16.30 -17.32 12.90
N PHE A 294 -15.78 -16.11 12.71
CA PHE A 294 -16.58 -14.89 12.50
C PHE A 294 -17.51 -15.06 11.29
N GLY A 295 -16.98 -15.51 10.14
CA GLY A 295 -17.79 -15.74 8.95
C GLY A 295 -18.87 -16.81 9.17
N ALA A 296 -18.58 -17.86 9.94
CA ALA A 296 -19.57 -18.86 10.35
C ALA A 296 -20.67 -18.25 11.23
N ASN A 297 -20.29 -17.43 12.22
CA ASN A 297 -21.23 -16.76 13.13
C ASN A 297 -22.20 -15.84 12.38
N VAL A 298 -21.73 -15.06 11.41
CA VAL A 298 -22.59 -14.21 10.57
C VAL A 298 -23.62 -15.05 9.82
N ARG A 299 -23.19 -16.15 9.17
CA ARG A 299 -24.08 -17.04 8.41
C ARG A 299 -25.12 -17.71 9.31
N LEU A 300 -24.69 -18.24 10.45
CA LEU A 300 -25.57 -18.88 11.43
C LEU A 300 -26.53 -17.88 12.07
N GLY A 301 -26.06 -16.67 12.39
CA GLY A 301 -26.89 -15.59 12.91
C GLY A 301 -27.98 -15.17 11.93
N TYR A 302 -27.66 -15.11 10.63
CA TYR A 302 -28.65 -14.87 9.59
C TYR A 302 -29.69 -15.99 9.52
N ILE A 303 -29.26 -17.26 9.47
CA ILE A 303 -30.18 -18.41 9.44
C ILE A 303 -31.06 -18.43 10.70
N TYR A 304 -30.49 -18.15 11.86
CA TYR A 304 -31.22 -18.03 13.12
C TYR A 304 -32.33 -16.98 13.04
N LEU A 305 -32.01 -15.76 12.62
CA LEU A 305 -33.00 -14.68 12.49
C LEU A 305 -34.08 -15.02 11.45
N LEU A 306 -33.70 -15.67 10.36
CA LEU A 306 -34.60 -16.09 9.29
C LEU A 306 -35.61 -17.14 9.79
N ARG A 307 -35.15 -18.17 10.53
CA ARG A 307 -36.01 -19.23 11.07
C ARG A 307 -36.94 -18.76 12.17
N GLN A 308 -36.61 -17.66 12.86
CA GLN A 308 -37.47 -17.06 13.88
C GLN A 308 -38.75 -16.42 13.29
N ASN A 309 -38.78 -16.11 11.99
CA ASN A 309 -39.91 -15.44 11.31
C ASN A 309 -40.46 -14.24 12.12
N LEU A 310 -39.56 -13.34 12.50
CA LEU A 310 -39.84 -12.25 13.44
C LEU A 310 -40.84 -11.24 12.88
N SER A 311 -41.67 -10.68 13.77
CA SER A 311 -42.49 -9.51 13.42
C SER A 311 -41.64 -8.26 13.25
N GLU A 312 -42.12 -7.28 12.46
CA GLU A 312 -41.45 -5.99 12.26
C GLU A 312 -41.12 -5.28 13.59
N LYS A 313 -42.06 -5.34 14.55
CA LYS A 313 -41.84 -4.79 15.89
C LYS A 313 -40.65 -5.44 16.58
N ARG A 314 -40.55 -6.78 16.51
CA ARG A 314 -39.46 -7.51 17.16
C ARG A 314 -38.12 -7.26 16.49
N LEU A 315 -38.12 -7.09 15.17
CA LEU A 315 -36.91 -6.76 14.42
C LEU A 315 -36.40 -5.35 14.74
N ALA A 316 -37.32 -4.39 14.92
CA ALA A 316 -37.00 -3.04 15.40
C ALA A 316 -36.40 -3.08 16.81
N GLU A 317 -37.00 -3.82 17.75
CA GLU A 317 -36.47 -3.99 19.12
C GLU A 317 -35.04 -4.55 19.14
N ILE A 318 -34.74 -5.55 18.29
CA ILE A 318 -33.38 -6.10 18.16
C ILE A 318 -32.43 -5.01 17.65
N THR A 319 -32.82 -4.29 16.60
CA THR A 319 -32.01 -3.22 16.01
C THR A 319 -31.71 -2.11 17.03
N ASP A 320 -32.70 -1.72 17.83
CA ASP A 320 -32.55 -0.70 18.88
C ASP A 320 -31.65 -1.17 20.03
N THR A 321 -31.72 -2.47 20.38
CA THR A 321 -30.83 -3.09 21.36
C THR A 321 -29.37 -3.08 20.89
N LEU A 322 -29.14 -3.40 19.61
CA LEU A 322 -27.80 -3.36 19.02
C LEU A 322 -27.27 -1.91 18.96
N ASN A 323 -28.09 -0.94 18.56
CA ASN A 323 -27.71 0.47 18.59
C ASN A 323 -27.37 0.97 20.00
N SER A 324 -28.15 0.55 21.01
CA SER A 324 -27.84 0.87 22.40
C SER A 324 -26.51 0.27 22.85
N SER A 325 -26.18 -0.94 22.38
CA SER A 325 -24.89 -1.59 22.64
C SER A 325 -23.73 -0.84 21.98
N ILE A 326 -23.91 -0.36 20.75
CA ILE A 326 -22.95 0.50 20.06
C ILE A 326 -22.71 1.78 20.86
N GLN A 327 -23.77 2.49 21.26
CA GLN A 327 -23.67 3.73 22.03
C GLN A 327 -23.02 3.56 23.40
N ASN A 328 -23.23 2.40 24.05
CA ASN A 328 -22.53 2.09 25.30
C ASN A 328 -21.04 1.92 25.07
N MET A 329 -20.65 1.12 24.08
CA MET A 329 -19.25 0.90 23.73
C MET A 329 -18.57 2.20 23.30
N ASP A 330 -19.26 3.04 22.54
CA ASP A 330 -18.73 4.33 22.08
C ASP A 330 -18.33 5.23 23.26
N ARG A 331 -19.20 5.29 24.27
CA ARG A 331 -18.94 6.04 25.52
C ARG A 331 -17.81 5.42 26.34
N GLU A 332 -17.66 4.10 26.34
CA GLU A 332 -16.52 3.44 26.98
C GLU A 332 -15.22 3.82 26.28
N LEU A 333 -15.20 3.81 24.95
CA LEU A 333 -14.03 4.18 24.13
C LEU A 333 -13.61 5.64 24.32
N GLU A 334 -14.55 6.58 24.45
CA GLU A 334 -14.25 8.00 24.69
C GLU A 334 -13.53 8.25 26.01
N ASN A 335 -13.68 7.36 26.99
CA ASN A 335 -13.07 7.47 28.32
C ASN A 335 -11.75 6.70 28.44
N LEU A 336 -11.28 6.05 27.38
CA LEU A 336 -10.03 5.30 27.40
C LEU A 336 -8.83 6.24 27.39
N ASP A 337 -7.87 5.93 28.25
CA ASP A 337 -6.57 6.58 28.25
C ASP A 337 -5.63 5.84 27.30
N ILE A 338 -5.47 6.36 26.09
CA ILE A 338 -4.62 5.77 25.04
C ILE A 338 -3.17 6.14 25.34
N ARG A 339 -2.36 5.16 25.78
CA ARG A 339 -0.97 5.40 26.20
C ARG A 339 0.07 4.73 25.32
N THR A 340 -0.31 3.74 24.53
CA THR A 340 0.62 2.98 23.68
C THR A 340 0.13 2.92 22.23
N ILE A 341 1.04 2.59 21.29
CA ILE A 341 0.66 2.38 19.88
C ILE A 341 -0.37 1.25 19.78
N ASN A 342 -0.18 0.18 20.54
CA ASN A 342 -1.11 -0.94 20.61
C ASN A 342 -2.51 -0.49 21.09
N ASP A 343 -2.59 0.40 22.09
CA ASP A 343 -3.89 0.94 22.52
C ASP A 343 -4.55 1.77 21.42
N LEU A 344 -3.76 2.59 20.73
CA LEU A 344 -4.25 3.44 19.64
C LEU A 344 -4.78 2.59 18.47
N GLU A 345 -4.04 1.57 18.06
CA GLU A 345 -4.43 0.63 17.02
C GLU A 345 -5.67 -0.19 17.41
N SER A 346 -5.72 -0.64 18.67
CA SER A 346 -6.87 -1.37 19.21
C SER A 346 -8.11 -0.49 19.28
N TYR A 347 -7.96 0.76 19.74
CA TYR A 347 -9.03 1.76 19.70
C TYR A 347 -9.56 1.96 18.28
N MET A 348 -8.67 2.15 17.29
CA MET A 348 -9.06 2.31 15.88
C MET A 348 -9.82 1.07 15.37
N ALA A 349 -9.32 -0.13 15.69
CA ALA A 349 -9.91 -1.40 15.27
C ALA A 349 -11.31 -1.61 15.88
N VAL A 350 -11.51 -1.25 17.15
CA VAL A 350 -12.82 -1.36 17.82
C VAL A 350 -13.78 -0.27 17.30
N LYS A 351 -13.31 0.98 17.19
CA LYS A 351 -14.09 2.13 16.69
C LYS A 351 -14.57 1.90 15.25
N GLU A 352 -13.74 1.33 14.38
CA GLU A 352 -14.16 0.97 13.02
C GLU A 352 -15.28 -0.07 13.02
N ARG A 353 -15.16 -1.14 13.82
CA ARG A 353 -16.18 -2.21 13.88
C ARG A 353 -17.54 -1.69 14.33
N ILE A 354 -17.57 -0.75 15.28
CA ILE A 354 -18.83 -0.16 15.74
C ILE A 354 -19.43 0.80 14.71
N LEU A 355 -18.61 1.58 14.00
CA LEU A 355 -19.08 2.45 12.91
C LEU A 355 -19.63 1.64 11.74
N GLU A 356 -18.99 0.52 11.40
CA GLU A 356 -19.48 -0.41 10.39
C GLU A 356 -20.79 -1.07 10.82
N ALA A 357 -20.90 -1.49 12.09
CA ALA A 357 -22.15 -2.02 12.63
C ALA A 357 -23.28 -0.97 12.58
N GLU A 358 -22.99 0.29 12.92
CA GLU A 358 -23.97 1.39 12.85
C GLU A 358 -24.47 1.64 11.42
N ASP A 359 -23.54 1.71 10.44
CA ASP A 359 -23.89 1.86 9.03
C ASP A 359 -24.75 0.71 8.52
N LEU A 360 -24.41 -0.54 8.88
CA LEU A 360 -25.19 -1.73 8.52
C LEU A 360 -26.61 -1.70 9.11
N LEU A 361 -26.77 -1.28 10.37
CA LEU A 361 -28.08 -1.17 11.01
C LEU A 361 -28.91 -0.03 10.40
N SER A 362 -28.30 1.11 10.04
CA SER A 362 -28.98 2.19 9.33
C SER A 362 -29.50 1.71 7.98
N LYS A 363 -28.62 1.11 7.16
CA LYS A 363 -28.98 0.53 5.87
C LYS A 363 -30.03 -0.57 6.01
N SER A 364 -30.00 -1.35 7.10
CA SER A 364 -31.03 -2.36 7.37
C SER A 364 -32.43 -1.77 7.62
N ARG A 365 -32.55 -0.51 8.06
CA ARG A 365 -33.85 0.15 8.22
C ARG A 365 -34.39 0.70 6.90
N GLU A 366 -33.50 1.01 5.96
CA GLU A 366 -33.83 1.56 4.65
C GLU A 366 -34.21 0.51 3.59
N SER A 367 -33.76 -0.75 3.76
CA SER A 367 -34.07 -1.82 2.80
C SER A 367 -35.48 -2.36 2.98
N GLU A 368 -36.20 -2.54 1.87
CA GLU A 368 -37.50 -3.23 1.83
C GLU A 368 -37.35 -4.77 1.77
N ASN A 369 -36.14 -5.28 1.47
CA ASN A 369 -35.88 -6.70 1.32
C ASN A 369 -35.54 -7.35 2.66
N ILE A 370 -36.43 -8.19 3.19
CA ILE A 370 -36.23 -8.88 4.48
C ILE A 370 -34.91 -9.64 4.56
N HIS A 371 -34.47 -10.32 3.51
CA HIS A 371 -33.21 -11.08 3.54
C HIS A 371 -32.00 -10.15 3.69
N GLU A 372 -32.03 -9.00 3.03
CA GLU A 372 -30.96 -8.00 3.15
C GLU A 372 -30.94 -7.38 4.55
N ARG A 373 -32.11 -7.08 5.12
CA ARG A 373 -32.24 -6.57 6.50
C ARG A 373 -31.68 -7.57 7.51
N LEU A 374 -32.12 -8.82 7.45
CA LEU A 374 -31.65 -9.88 8.37
C LEU A 374 -30.14 -10.13 8.22
N SER A 375 -29.62 -10.12 6.99
CA SER A 375 -28.20 -10.28 6.72
C SER A 375 -27.37 -9.14 7.32
N ARG A 376 -27.80 -7.89 7.13
CA ARG A 376 -27.15 -6.69 7.71
C ARG A 376 -27.18 -6.71 9.23
N ILE A 377 -28.31 -7.09 9.85
CA ILE A 377 -28.44 -7.22 11.31
C ILE A 377 -27.55 -8.33 11.86
N ALA A 378 -27.51 -9.49 11.20
CA ALA A 378 -26.63 -10.59 11.61
C ALA A 378 -25.16 -10.19 11.55
N PHE A 379 -24.75 -9.50 10.48
CA PHE A 379 -23.40 -9.00 10.33
C PHE A 379 -23.06 -7.94 11.38
N ALA A 380 -23.94 -6.96 11.60
CA ALA A 380 -23.76 -5.91 12.61
C ALA A 380 -23.65 -6.49 14.02
N SER A 381 -24.50 -7.47 14.36
CA SER A 381 -24.44 -8.19 15.63
C SER A 381 -23.08 -8.85 15.85
N GLU A 382 -22.54 -9.52 14.82
CA GLU A 382 -21.25 -10.16 14.94
C GLU A 382 -20.07 -9.16 14.92
N ARG A 383 -20.19 -8.03 14.23
CA ARG A 383 -19.22 -6.93 14.33
C ARG A 383 -19.15 -6.36 15.74
N ILE A 384 -20.29 -6.16 16.41
CA ILE A 384 -20.32 -5.74 17.83
C ILE A 384 -19.64 -6.79 18.72
N ASN A 385 -19.92 -8.09 18.53
CA ASN A 385 -19.24 -9.14 19.30
C ASN A 385 -17.72 -9.14 19.05
N SER A 386 -17.30 -8.95 17.80
CA SER A 386 -15.88 -8.83 17.47
C SER A 386 -15.26 -7.58 18.10
N ALA A 387 -15.98 -6.46 18.16
CA ALA A 387 -15.51 -5.24 18.81
C ALA A 387 -15.24 -5.48 20.31
N VAL A 388 -16.16 -6.17 21.01
CA VAL A 388 -15.94 -6.60 22.41
C VAL A 388 -14.70 -7.47 22.54
N ALA A 389 -14.50 -8.42 21.63
CA ALA A 389 -13.34 -9.31 21.68
C ALA A 389 -12.02 -8.57 21.48
N TRP A 390 -12.01 -7.53 20.64
CA TRP A 390 -10.83 -6.71 20.35
C TRP A 390 -10.49 -5.71 21.47
N LEU A 391 -11.42 -5.41 22.39
CA LEU A 391 -11.11 -4.64 23.60
C LEU A 391 -10.03 -5.31 24.46
N LYS A 392 -9.81 -6.63 24.33
CA LYS A 392 -8.76 -7.36 25.05
C LYS A 392 -7.34 -6.88 24.72
N PHE A 393 -7.15 -6.21 23.59
CA PHE A 393 -5.86 -5.62 23.24
C PHE A 393 -5.62 -4.26 23.89
N LEU A 394 -6.61 -3.66 24.55
CA LEU A 394 -6.45 -2.40 25.30
C LEU A 394 -5.93 -2.68 26.71
N ASP A 395 -4.63 -2.84 26.84
CA ASP A 395 -4.00 -3.20 28.11
C ASP A 395 -2.73 -2.40 28.43
N ASN A 396 -2.53 -1.25 27.76
CA ASN A 396 -1.42 -0.32 27.99
C ASN A 396 -0.03 -0.96 27.80
N ARG A 397 0.06 -2.00 26.97
CA ARG A 397 1.31 -2.72 26.72
C ARG A 397 2.21 -2.01 25.72
N GLY A 398 3.51 -2.06 26.02
CA GLY A 398 4.56 -1.53 25.16
C GLY A 398 5.07 -0.16 25.62
N LYS A 399 5.80 0.50 24.73
CA LYS A 399 6.36 1.82 25.00
C LYS A 399 5.23 2.85 25.15
N GLN A 400 5.27 3.61 26.23
CA GLN A 400 4.30 4.69 26.44
C GLN A 400 4.67 5.91 25.60
N PHE A 401 3.64 6.52 25.03
CA PHE A 401 3.71 7.74 24.23
C PHE A 401 2.68 8.74 24.76
N ASN A 402 3.01 10.02 24.65
CA ASN A 402 2.05 11.09 24.90
C ASN A 402 1.31 11.39 23.59
N PHE A 403 0.16 10.75 23.39
CA PHE A 403 -0.72 11.01 22.25
C PHE A 403 -1.55 12.28 22.49
N ASN A 404 -0.90 13.44 22.42
CA ASN A 404 -1.65 14.69 22.40
C ASN A 404 -2.34 14.88 21.03
N ASN A 405 -3.41 15.68 21.02
CA ASN A 405 -4.19 15.93 19.80
C ASN A 405 -3.37 16.55 18.67
N GLU A 406 -2.36 17.37 18.98
CA GLU A 406 -1.51 18.02 17.99
C GLU A 406 -0.64 17.00 17.24
N LEU A 407 -0.03 16.05 17.95
CA LEU A 407 0.76 14.97 17.37
C LEU A 407 -0.09 14.05 16.49
N LEU A 408 -1.29 13.68 16.96
CA LEU A 408 -2.21 12.86 16.19
C LEU A 408 -2.72 13.60 14.94
N GLU A 409 -3.00 14.90 15.06
CA GLU A 409 -3.39 15.74 13.92
C GLU A 409 -2.28 15.81 12.87
N ASP A 410 -1.04 16.12 13.26
CA ASP A 410 0.11 16.18 12.36
C ASP A 410 0.35 14.82 11.68
N SER A 411 0.29 13.73 12.44
CA SER A 411 0.44 12.36 11.93
C SER A 411 -0.64 12.01 10.91
N CYS A 412 -1.91 12.30 11.22
CA CYS A 412 -3.05 12.11 10.31
C CYS A 412 -2.88 12.92 9.02
N ARG A 413 -2.49 14.20 9.11
CA ARG A 413 -2.30 15.08 7.94
C ARG A 413 -1.16 14.59 7.04
N LYS A 414 -0.02 14.20 7.63
CA LYS A 414 1.10 13.62 6.88
C LYS A 414 0.69 12.32 6.19
N LYS A 415 -0.04 11.45 6.88
CA LYS A 415 -0.54 10.19 6.30
C LYS A 415 -1.53 10.42 5.17
N LEU A 416 -2.42 11.40 5.30
CA LEU A 416 -3.36 11.75 4.23
C LEU A 416 -2.66 12.30 3.00
N ALA A 417 -1.69 13.20 3.18
CA ALA A 417 -0.91 13.73 2.07
C ALA A 417 -0.17 12.61 1.33
N GLU A 418 0.44 11.67 2.07
CA GLU A 418 1.07 10.47 1.49
C GLU A 418 0.04 9.65 0.68
N VAL A 419 -1.13 9.36 1.24
CA VAL A 419 -2.18 8.57 0.57
C VAL A 419 -2.69 9.26 -0.69
N GLU A 420 -2.86 10.57 -0.68
CA GLU A 420 -3.27 11.32 -1.86
C GLU A 420 -2.23 11.24 -2.97
N GLU A 421 -0.94 11.33 -2.64
CA GLU A 421 0.15 11.16 -3.61
C GLU A 421 0.09 9.76 -4.24
N TYR A 422 -0.08 8.72 -3.44
CA TYR A 422 -0.23 7.34 -3.92
C TYR A 422 -1.49 7.16 -4.78
N PHE A 423 -2.61 7.76 -4.36
CA PHE A 423 -3.87 7.72 -5.09
C PHE A 423 -3.73 8.37 -6.47
N GLN A 424 -3.08 9.53 -6.56
CA GLN A 424 -2.81 10.20 -7.83
C GLN A 424 -1.84 9.41 -8.71
N TYR A 425 -0.79 8.82 -8.12
CA TYR A 425 0.13 7.95 -8.84
C TYR A 425 -0.60 6.78 -9.52
N VAL A 426 -1.40 6.05 -8.76
CA VAL A 426 -2.14 4.88 -9.27
C VAL A 426 -3.26 5.29 -10.22
N SER A 427 -3.99 6.37 -9.93
CA SER A 427 -5.05 6.89 -10.82
C SER A 427 -4.50 7.35 -12.17
N SER A 428 -3.26 7.82 -12.22
CA SER A 428 -2.61 8.19 -13.49
C SER A 428 -2.32 6.98 -14.40
N GLN A 429 -2.27 5.76 -13.81
CA GLN A 429 -1.95 4.52 -14.51
C GLN A 429 -3.20 3.68 -14.82
N LEU A 430 -4.33 3.96 -14.15
CA LEU A 430 -5.54 3.13 -14.22
C LEU A 430 -6.75 3.88 -14.75
N PRO A 431 -7.48 3.31 -15.72
CA PRO A 431 -8.76 3.83 -16.18
C PRO A 431 -9.94 3.39 -15.27
N LEU A 432 -9.68 2.96 -14.03
CA LEU A 432 -10.72 2.43 -13.12
C LEU A 432 -11.15 3.46 -12.07
N PRO A 433 -12.45 3.56 -11.76
CA PRO A 433 -12.93 4.45 -10.71
C PRO A 433 -12.56 3.89 -9.32
N LEU A 434 -11.61 4.52 -8.64
CA LEU A 434 -11.18 4.20 -7.29
C LEU A 434 -12.12 4.79 -6.21
N THR A 435 -13.43 4.65 -6.40
CA THR A 435 -14.46 5.35 -5.62
C THR A 435 -14.40 5.03 -4.13
N ASN A 436 -14.20 3.77 -3.75
CA ASN A 436 -14.17 3.37 -2.34
C ASN A 436 -12.99 4.01 -1.59
N ILE A 437 -11.79 3.95 -2.19
CA ILE A 437 -10.59 4.59 -1.65
C ILE A 437 -10.80 6.11 -1.56
N LYS A 438 -11.39 6.72 -2.59
CA LYS A 438 -11.67 8.15 -2.58
C LYS A 438 -12.66 8.55 -1.46
N ASN A 439 -13.69 7.74 -1.24
CA ASN A 439 -14.65 7.95 -0.16
C ASN A 439 -13.97 7.85 1.22
N ASP A 440 -13.03 6.91 1.40
CA ASP A 440 -12.27 6.76 2.65
C ASP A 440 -11.34 7.97 2.90
N ILE A 441 -10.67 8.47 1.87
CA ILE A 441 -9.87 9.72 1.94
C ILE A 441 -10.76 10.91 2.31
N ASP A 442 -11.91 11.08 1.65
CA ASP A 442 -12.85 12.17 1.94
C ASP A 442 -13.43 12.06 3.36
N SER A 443 -13.67 10.83 3.83
CA SER A 443 -14.11 10.53 5.19
C SER A 443 -13.03 10.88 6.23
N ALA A 444 -11.76 10.62 5.93
CA ALA A 444 -10.64 11.01 6.81
C ALA A 444 -10.50 12.54 6.94
N TYR A 445 -10.76 13.31 5.87
CA TYR A 445 -10.82 14.77 5.96
C TYR A 445 -11.98 15.27 6.83
N LYS A 446 -13.12 14.55 6.86
CA LYS A 446 -14.21 14.85 7.78
C LYS A 446 -13.79 14.57 9.22
N ASP A 447 -13.04 13.49 9.47
CA ASP A 447 -12.53 13.18 10.81
C ASP A 447 -11.60 14.27 11.35
N ILE A 448 -10.76 14.89 10.51
CA ILE A 448 -9.98 16.08 10.92
C ILE A 448 -10.89 17.20 11.43
N LYS A 449 -11.95 17.53 10.68
CA LYS A 449 -12.90 18.60 11.05
C LYS A 449 -13.59 18.29 12.38
N ASN A 450 -13.86 17.02 12.64
CA ASN A 450 -14.49 16.53 13.87
C ASN A 450 -13.49 16.27 15.00
N LYS A 451 -12.19 16.54 14.81
CA LYS A 451 -11.09 16.25 15.75
C LYS A 451 -10.92 14.75 16.08
N ASN A 452 -11.38 13.87 15.20
CA ASN A 452 -11.24 12.42 15.32
C ASN A 452 -9.93 11.95 14.66
N PHE A 453 -8.79 12.48 15.12
CA PHE A 453 -7.49 12.29 14.44
C PHE A 453 -7.04 10.82 14.37
N ALA A 454 -7.37 10.01 15.38
CA ALA A 454 -7.14 8.57 15.35
C ALA A 454 -7.88 7.88 14.18
N MET A 455 -9.15 8.22 13.96
CA MET A 455 -9.91 7.64 12.84
C MET A 455 -9.46 8.16 11.49
N CYS A 456 -9.02 9.42 11.41
CA CYS A 456 -8.34 9.92 10.22
C CYS A 456 -7.10 9.07 9.89
N LEU A 457 -6.23 8.85 10.88
CA LEU A 457 -5.00 8.08 10.69
C LEU A 457 -5.29 6.63 10.30
N TYR A 458 -6.33 6.02 10.88
CA TYR A 458 -6.82 4.69 10.49
C TYR A 458 -7.25 4.66 9.03
N LYS A 459 -8.18 5.53 8.61
CA LYS A 459 -8.72 5.55 7.24
C LYS A 459 -7.65 5.86 6.21
N ALA A 460 -6.72 6.76 6.52
CA ALA A 460 -5.57 7.04 5.68
C ALA A 460 -4.67 5.79 5.55
N SER A 461 -4.35 5.12 6.66
CA SER A 461 -3.52 3.90 6.64
C SER A 461 -4.18 2.75 5.87
N LYS A 462 -5.48 2.54 6.07
CA LYS A 462 -6.30 1.59 5.30
C LYS A 462 -6.25 1.91 3.80
N SER A 463 -6.50 3.18 3.43
CA SER A 463 -6.46 3.64 2.04
C SER A 463 -5.08 3.41 1.40
N LYS A 464 -3.97 3.68 2.12
CA LYS A 464 -2.61 3.37 1.65
C LYS A 464 -2.47 1.88 1.35
N SER A 465 -2.92 1.02 2.26
CA SER A 465 -2.84 -0.43 2.10
C SER A 465 -3.63 -0.91 0.89
N GLU A 466 -4.83 -0.39 0.66
CA GLU A 466 -5.65 -0.73 -0.50
C GLU A 466 -5.00 -0.29 -1.81
N ILE A 467 -4.51 0.96 -1.89
CA ILE A 467 -3.84 1.50 -3.08
C ILE A 467 -2.57 0.71 -3.43
N THR A 468 -1.73 0.43 -2.44
CA THR A 468 -0.47 -0.31 -2.64
C THR A 468 -0.72 -1.78 -3.02
N THR A 469 -1.76 -2.39 -2.46
CA THR A 469 -2.21 -3.74 -2.86
C THR A 469 -2.68 -3.73 -4.30
N LEU A 470 -3.56 -2.78 -4.65
CA LEU A 470 -4.05 -2.62 -6.02
C LEU A 470 -2.87 -2.47 -6.98
N GLN A 471 -1.97 -1.52 -6.72
CA GLN A 471 -0.77 -1.24 -7.51
C GLN A 471 0.11 -2.49 -7.71
N SER A 472 0.26 -3.29 -6.66
CA SER A 472 1.04 -4.53 -6.70
C SER A 472 0.43 -5.60 -7.62
N THR A 473 -0.86 -5.50 -7.93
CA THR A 473 -1.62 -6.50 -8.70
C THR A 473 -1.97 -6.05 -10.12
N LEU A 474 -1.72 -4.79 -10.51
CA LEU A 474 -2.24 -4.20 -11.75
C LEU A 474 -1.80 -4.87 -13.06
N THR A 475 -0.69 -5.58 -13.03
CA THR A 475 -0.13 -6.26 -14.21
C THR A 475 -0.11 -7.77 -14.10
N LEU A 476 -0.71 -8.31 -13.05
CA LEU A 476 -0.73 -9.74 -12.83
C LEU A 476 -1.89 -10.35 -13.60
N ASP A 477 -1.56 -11.16 -14.60
CA ASP A 477 -2.52 -12.14 -15.09
C ASP A 477 -2.84 -13.14 -13.98
N VAL A 478 -4.06 -13.66 -13.93
CA VAL A 478 -4.50 -14.63 -12.91
C VAL A 478 -3.59 -15.86 -12.91
N SER A 479 -3.06 -16.27 -14.06
CA SER A 479 -2.10 -17.37 -14.18
C SER A 479 -0.74 -17.11 -13.54
N GLN A 480 -0.41 -15.85 -13.25
CA GLN A 480 0.87 -15.42 -12.68
C GLN A 480 0.80 -15.16 -11.17
N ILE A 481 -0.37 -15.25 -10.55
CA ILE A 481 -0.56 -14.93 -9.12
C ILE A 481 0.33 -15.79 -8.23
N ASP A 482 0.41 -17.10 -8.44
CA ASP A 482 1.21 -17.99 -7.58
C ASP A 482 2.70 -17.65 -7.66
N ASN A 483 3.22 -17.40 -8.87
CA ASN A 483 4.60 -17.00 -9.08
C ASN A 483 4.89 -15.62 -8.46
N PHE A 484 3.95 -14.68 -8.59
CA PHE A 484 4.06 -13.37 -7.96
C PHE A 484 4.09 -13.46 -6.43
N ILE A 485 3.21 -14.27 -5.84
CA ILE A 485 3.19 -14.48 -4.38
C ILE A 485 4.52 -15.09 -3.94
N GLN A 486 5.03 -16.11 -4.63
CA GLN A 486 6.31 -16.72 -4.31
C GLN A 486 7.44 -15.69 -4.34
N LYS A 487 7.54 -14.88 -5.41
CA LYS A 487 8.54 -13.81 -5.53
C LYS A 487 8.43 -12.70 -4.49
N LYS A 488 7.26 -12.53 -3.87
CA LYS A 488 7.05 -11.54 -2.80
C LYS A 488 7.39 -12.11 -1.42
N LEU A 489 7.33 -13.44 -1.26
CA LEU A 489 7.69 -14.15 -0.04
C LEU A 489 9.19 -14.48 0.02
N ASP A 490 9.83 -14.65 -1.13
CA ASP A 490 11.29 -14.78 -1.31
C ASP A 490 12.00 -13.43 -1.15
#